data_AF-A0A4Y2QL30-F1
#
_entry.id   AF-A0A4Y2QL30-F1
#
_cell.length_a   1.000
_cell.length_b   1.000
_cell.length_c   1.000
_cell.angle_alpha   90.00
_cell.angle_beta   90.00
_cell.angle_gamma   90.00
#
_symmetry.space_group_name_H-M   'P 1'
#
loop_
_entity.id
_entity.type
_entity.pdbx_description
1 polymer ?
#
loop_
_entity_poly.entity_id
_entity_poly.type
_entity_poly.pdbx_seq_one_letter_code
_entity_poly.pdbx_strand_id
1 'polypeptide(L)'
;MRKGTKSSLFSAFTPTKIDAVQGKNNFVVVDGGHLLHKVVWRRNMNFGDIATSYLAYLQSHYRSNVAVVFDGYGLERAPKVQNTFDEQTYIHHKR
;
A
#
# COMPACT_ATOMS: atom_id res chain seq x y z
N MET A 1 -12.96 0.97 -15.45
CA MET A 1 -12.17 1.17 -14.21
C MET A 1 -12.62 2.46 -13.54
N ARG A 2 -12.96 2.41 -12.25
CA ARG A 2 -13.42 3.59 -11.49
C ARG A 2 -12.22 4.53 -11.30
N LYS A 3 -12.27 5.74 -11.87
CA LYS A 3 -11.23 6.77 -11.66
C LYS A 3 -11.53 7.50 -10.35
N GLY A 4 -11.06 6.94 -9.24
CA GLY A 4 -11.03 7.66 -7.96
C GLY A 4 -9.73 8.47 -7.85
N THR A 5 -9.82 9.67 -7.28
CA THR A 5 -8.62 10.41 -6.84
C THR A 5 -8.07 9.72 -5.59
N LYS A 6 -6.92 9.05 -5.70
CA LYS A 6 -6.37 8.15 -4.66
C LYS A 6 -6.15 8.80 -3.31
N SER A 7 -5.50 9.95 -3.28
CA SER A 7 -5.36 10.77 -2.09
C SER A 7 -5.34 12.24 -2.49
N SER A 8 -5.89 13.10 -1.64
CA SER A 8 -5.72 14.55 -1.78
C SER A 8 -4.25 14.98 -1.72
N LEU A 9 -3.38 14.11 -1.17
CA LEU A 9 -1.95 14.34 -1.05
C LEU A 9 -1.18 14.06 -2.34
N PHE A 10 -1.75 13.36 -3.33
CA PHE A 10 -1.01 13.04 -4.56
C PHE A 10 -0.48 14.30 -5.27
N SER A 11 -1.26 15.37 -5.30
CA SER A 11 -0.83 16.67 -5.85
C SER A 11 0.19 17.42 -4.98
N ALA A 12 0.34 17.05 -3.71
CA ALA A 12 1.32 17.65 -2.81
C ALA A 12 2.73 17.07 -2.99
N PHE A 13 2.87 15.95 -3.70
CA PHE A 13 4.17 15.34 -3.98
C PHE A 13 4.75 15.83 -5.30
N THR A 14 6.00 16.28 -5.28
CA THR A 14 6.77 16.53 -6.51
C THR A 14 7.26 15.20 -7.09
N PRO A 15 7.02 14.91 -8.38
CA PRO A 15 7.58 13.73 -9.02
C PRO A 15 9.11 13.77 -9.00
N THR A 16 9.74 12.77 -8.39
CA THR A 16 11.20 12.65 -8.30
C THR A 16 11.69 11.59 -9.30
N LYS A 17 12.86 11.81 -9.91
CA LYS A 17 13.50 10.81 -10.79
C LYS A 17 13.89 9.57 -9.99
N ILE A 18 13.70 8.39 -10.58
CA ILE A 18 13.91 7.06 -9.96
C ILE A 18 15.32 6.90 -9.36
N ASP A 19 16.29 7.66 -9.86
CA ASP A 19 17.70 7.60 -9.47
C ASP A 19 18.05 8.43 -8.22
N ALA A 20 17.06 9.01 -7.53
CA ALA A 20 17.32 9.61 -6.22
C ALA A 20 17.89 8.54 -5.30
N VAL A 21 19.13 8.75 -4.84
CA VAL A 21 19.87 7.84 -3.96
C VAL A 21 18.95 7.44 -2.82
N GLN A 22 18.44 6.20 -2.87
CA GLN A 22 17.58 5.68 -1.84
C GLN A 22 18.44 5.60 -0.57
N GLY A 23 18.15 6.46 0.40
CA GLY A 23 18.77 6.38 1.72
C GLY A 23 18.53 5.01 2.32
N LYS A 24 19.43 4.57 3.21
CA LYS A 24 19.36 3.26 3.87
C LYS A 24 18.02 2.97 4.58
N ASN A 25 17.21 3.99 4.86
CA ASN A 25 15.95 3.90 5.61
C ASN A 25 14.73 4.39 4.83
N ASN A 26 14.76 4.38 3.49
CA ASN A 26 13.61 4.81 2.72
C ASN A 26 12.47 3.77 2.81
N PHE A 27 11.25 4.25 3.06
CA PHE A 27 10.03 3.46 3.02
C PHE A 27 9.26 3.75 1.74
N VAL A 28 8.92 2.73 0.98
CA VAL A 28 8.22 2.86 -0.30
C VAL A 28 6.75 2.55 -0.11
N VAL A 29 5.89 3.48 -0.53
CA VAL A 29 4.45 3.22 -0.63
C VAL A 29 4.11 2.98 -2.10
N VAL A 30 3.68 1.76 -2.42
CA VAL A 30 3.25 1.36 -3.75
C VAL A 30 1.74 1.41 -3.82
N ASP A 31 1.24 2.03 -4.88
CA ASP A 31 -0.16 2.01 -5.20
C ASP A 31 -0.62 0.61 -5.65
N GLY A 32 -1.69 0.09 -5.04
CA GLY A 32 -2.23 -1.23 -5.35
C GLY A 32 -2.74 -1.33 -6.78
N GLY A 33 -3.34 -0.26 -7.31
CA GLY A 33 -3.77 -0.20 -8.71
C GLY A 33 -2.59 -0.33 -9.69
N HIS A 34 -1.49 0.37 -9.43
CA HIS A 34 -0.24 0.24 -10.18
C HIS A 34 0.27 -1.20 -10.17
N LEU A 35 0.26 -1.83 -9.00
CA LEU A 35 0.72 -3.20 -8.83
C LEU A 35 -0.12 -4.19 -9.66
N LEU A 36 -1.45 -4.04 -9.65
CA LEU A 36 -2.37 -4.84 -10.48
C LEU A 36 -2.08 -4.73 -11.98
N HIS A 37 -1.62 -3.56 -12.45
CA HIS A 37 -1.26 -3.36 -13.85
C HIS A 37 0.13 -3.90 -14.22
N LYS A 38 1.02 -4.07 -13.24
CA LYS A 38 2.40 -4.50 -13.48
C LYS A 38 2.57 -6.01 -13.44
N VAL A 39 1.81 -6.72 -12.60
CA VAL A 39 1.92 -8.17 -12.47
C VAL A 39 0.84 -8.85 -13.31
N VAL A 40 1.28 -9.49 -14.40
CA VAL A 40 0.37 -10.21 -15.31
C VAL A 40 -0.01 -11.56 -14.70
N TRP A 41 -1.32 -11.79 -14.51
CA TRP A 41 -1.83 -13.07 -14.02
C TRP A 41 -1.99 -14.06 -15.17
N ARG A 42 -1.49 -15.28 -14.98
CA ARG A 42 -1.74 -16.40 -15.89
C ARG A 42 -3.08 -17.04 -15.57
N ARG A 43 -3.68 -17.72 -16.55
CA ARG A 43 -4.88 -18.54 -16.33
C ARG A 43 -4.56 -19.65 -15.32
N ASN A 44 -5.53 -19.98 -14.48
CA ASN A 44 -5.46 -21.03 -13.44
C ASN A 44 -4.50 -20.78 -12.27
N MET A 45 -4.04 -19.55 -12.05
CA MET A 45 -3.32 -19.20 -10.83
C MET A 45 -4.28 -19.14 -9.65
N ASN A 46 -3.91 -19.76 -8.53
CA ASN A 46 -4.63 -19.59 -7.29
C ASN A 46 -4.23 -18.27 -6.60
N PHE A 47 -4.95 -17.89 -5.54
CA PHE A 47 -4.68 -16.66 -4.81
C PHE A 47 -3.24 -16.60 -4.25
N GLY A 48 -2.70 -17.72 -3.76
CA GLY A 48 -1.34 -17.81 -3.25
C GLY A 48 -0.29 -17.57 -4.34
N ASP A 49 -0.49 -18.13 -5.54
CA ASP A 49 0.41 -17.91 -6.68
C ASP A 49 0.42 -16.43 -7.09
N ILE A 50 -0.76 -15.79 -7.07
CA ILE A 50 -0.92 -14.37 -7.36
C ILE A 50 -0.21 -13.52 -6.30
N ALA A 51 -0.42 -13.81 -5.01
CA ALA A 51 0.23 -13.11 -3.91
C ALA A 51 1.76 -13.25 -3.96
N THR A 52 2.25 -14.44 -4.32
CA THR A 52 3.68 -14.72 -4.49
C THR A 52 4.26 -13.91 -5.64
N SER A 53 3.54 -13.82 -6.76
CA SER A 53 3.95 -13.01 -7.91
C SER A 53 4.04 -11.52 -7.58
N TYR A 54 3.12 -11.02 -6.76
CA TYR A 54 3.19 -9.65 -6.23
C TYR A 54 4.39 -9.44 -5.32
N LEU A 55 4.65 -10.36 -4.41
CA LEU A 55 5.79 -10.26 -3.50
C LEU A 55 7.12 -10.25 -4.27
N ALA A 56 7.29 -11.14 -5.26
CA ALA A 56 8.48 -11.20 -6.10
C ALA A 56 8.70 -9.89 -6.89
N TYR A 57 7.62 -9.29 -7.40
CA TYR A 57 7.68 -7.99 -8.07
C TYR A 57 8.16 -6.88 -7.10
N LEU A 58 7.59 -6.82 -5.90
CA LEU A 58 7.95 -5.79 -4.92
C LEU A 58 9.41 -5.92 -4.46
N GLN A 59 9.86 -7.14 -4.19
CA GLN A 59 11.24 -7.40 -3.75
C GLN A 59 12.27 -7.02 -4.82
N SER A 60 11.99 -7.35 -6.10
CA SER A 60 12.92 -7.07 -7.20
C SER A 60 12.99 -5.59 -7.59
N HIS A 61 11.92 -4.81 -7.37
CA HIS A 61 11.85 -3.41 -7.79
C HIS A 61 12.00 -2.39 -6.66
N TYR A 62 11.63 -2.73 -5.43
CA TYR A 62 11.53 -1.78 -4.32
C TYR A 62 12.23 -2.24 -3.03
N ARG A 63 12.87 -3.40 -3.03
CA ARG A 63 13.60 -3.99 -1.88
C ARG A 63 12.64 -4.36 -0.72
N SER A 64 13.09 -4.27 0.53
CA SER A 64 12.42 -4.87 1.70
C SER A 64 11.49 -3.94 2.49
N ASN A 65 11.58 -2.62 2.34
CA ASN A 65 10.80 -1.65 3.12
C ASN A 65 9.66 -1.05 2.29
N VAL A 66 8.62 -1.85 2.04
CA VAL A 66 7.53 -1.51 1.14
C VAL A 66 6.17 -1.76 1.78
N ALA A 67 5.23 -0.82 1.63
CA ALA A 67 3.81 -1.04 1.86
C ALA A 67 3.03 -0.86 0.55
N VAL A 68 1.97 -1.64 0.40
CA VAL A 68 1.03 -1.54 -0.73
C VAL A 68 -0.31 -1.06 -0.23
N VAL A 69 -0.86 -0.02 -0.86
CA VAL A 69 -2.17 0.54 -0.51
C VAL A 69 -3.18 0.22 -1.59
N PHE A 70 -4.19 -0.59 -1.26
CA PHE A 70 -5.34 -0.82 -2.13
C PHE A 70 -6.52 0.06 -1.73
N ASP A 71 -7.16 0.69 -2.71
CA ASP A 71 -8.37 1.49 -2.54
C ASP A 71 -9.62 0.75 -3.08
N GLY A 72 -10.81 1.33 -2.89
CA GLY A 72 -12.04 0.83 -3.52
C GLY A 72 -12.78 -0.27 -2.76
N TYR A 73 -12.32 -0.67 -1.58
CA TYR A 73 -13.07 -1.54 -0.67
C TYR A 73 -14.06 -0.70 0.16
N GLY A 74 -15.36 -1.00 0.05
CA GLY A 74 -16.37 -0.38 0.90
C GLY A 74 -16.19 -0.80 2.36
N LEU A 75 -16.45 0.12 3.30
CA LEU A 75 -16.29 -0.11 4.75
C LEU A 75 -17.08 -1.32 5.27
N GLU A 76 -18.14 -1.74 4.57
CA GLU A 76 -18.92 -2.94 4.92
C GLU A 76 -18.17 -4.27 4.69
N ARG A 77 -17.16 -4.27 3.80
CA ARG A 77 -16.44 -5.48 3.38
C ARG A 77 -14.97 -5.52 3.80
N ALA A 78 -14.47 -4.45 4.42
CA ALA A 78 -13.16 -4.47 5.06
C ALA A 78 -13.29 -5.18 6.42
N PRO A 79 -12.32 -6.04 6.83
CA PRO A 79 -12.24 -6.44 8.22
C PRO A 79 -12.19 -5.18 9.06
N LYS A 80 -13.09 -5.03 10.05
CA LYS A 80 -13.05 -3.91 10.98
C LYS A 80 -11.72 -3.98 11.73
N VAL A 81 -10.73 -3.22 11.29
CA VAL A 81 -9.52 -2.99 12.07
C VAL A 81 -9.93 -2.01 13.16
N GLN A 82 -10.25 -2.54 14.34
CA GLN A 82 -10.54 -1.74 15.54
C GLN A 82 -9.23 -1.18 16.09
N ASN A 83 -8.60 -0.26 15.36
CA ASN A 83 -7.57 0.62 15.89
C ASN A 83 -8.18 2.01 16.07
N THR A 84 -9.20 2.09 16.92
CA THR A 84 -9.66 3.37 17.46
C THR A 84 -8.61 3.83 18.47
N PHE A 85 -7.86 4.88 18.14
CA PHE A 85 -7.22 5.71 19.15
C PHE A 85 -8.34 6.28 20.01
N ASP A 86 -8.54 5.67 21.18
CA ASP A 86 -9.47 6.18 22.17
C ASP A 86 -8.76 7.22 23.03
N GLU A 87 -9.07 8.49 22.79
CA GLU A 87 -8.57 9.61 23.59
C GLU A 87 -8.92 9.47 25.08
N GLN A 88 -10.00 8.75 25.44
CA GLN A 88 -10.36 8.54 26.85
C GLN A 88 -9.36 7.64 27.57
N THR A 89 -8.74 6.69 26.87
CA THR A 89 -7.76 5.77 27.46
C THR A 89 -6.40 6.47 27.69
N TYR A 90 -6.04 7.45 26.86
CA TYR A 90 -4.76 8.19 26.97
C TYR A 90 -4.71 9.14 28.17
N ILE A 91 -5.85 9.76 28.52
CA ILE A 91 -5.92 10.75 29.61
C ILE A 91 -5.87 10.05 30.99
N HIS A 92 -6.34 8.81 31.11
CA HIS A 92 -6.36 8.09 32.39
C HIS A 92 -4.98 7.61 32.84
N HIS A 93 -4.05 7.34 31.91
CA HIS A 93 -2.71 6.82 32.23
C HIS A 93 -1.67 7.89 32.59
N LYS A 94 -2.07 9.17 32.66
CA LYS A 94 -1.18 10.33 32.86
C LYS A 94 -1.48 11.12 34.15
N ARG A 95 -2.26 10.57 35.08
CA ARG A 95 -2.42 11.12 36.43
C ARG A 95 -1.65 10.31 37.45
#